data_AF-A0A0F4UZL7-F1
#
_entry.id   AF-A0A0F4UZL7-F1
#
_cell.length_a   1.000
_cell.length_b   1.000
_cell.length_c   1.000
_cell.angle_alpha   90.00
_cell.angle_beta   90.00
_cell.angle_gamma   90.00
#
_symmetry.space_group_name_H-M   'P 1'
#
loop_
_entity.id
_entity.type
_entity.pdbx_description
1 polymer ?
#
loop_
_entity_poly.entity_id
_entity_poly.type
_entity_poly.pdbx_seq_one_letter_code
_entity_poly.pdbx_strand_id
1 'polypeptide(L)'
;MSRTIQLEVSDTVVAPVIEMIDAKLKQPSLTGKKKLRLHLKSGQELSVRLGRYVNKERVLDKDNDRYLEIVTDPLTGEVLRHCDEPLSEHQGRGSAKFKAVAPQNVSDE
;
A
#
# COMPACT_ATOMS: atom_id res chain seq x y z
N MET A 1 -5.49 17.47 61.61
CA MET A 1 -5.93 18.54 60.70
C MET A 1 -5.86 18.01 59.28
N SER A 2 -6.97 17.93 58.57
CA SER A 2 -6.98 17.61 57.14
C SER A 2 -6.81 18.89 56.32
N ARG A 3 -6.10 18.80 55.20
CA ARG A 3 -6.07 19.86 54.19
C ARG A 3 -6.41 19.21 52.85
N THR A 4 -7.38 19.80 52.18
CA THR A 4 -7.78 19.39 50.83
C THR A 4 -6.97 20.20 49.84
N ILE A 5 -6.28 19.53 48.93
CA ILE A 5 -5.59 20.15 47.80
C ILE A 5 -6.32 19.71 46.53
N GLN A 6 -6.78 20.67 45.75
CA GLN A 6 -7.32 20.47 44.41
C GLN A 6 -6.17 20.66 43.43
N LEU A 7 -5.90 19.66 42.61
CA LEU A 7 -4.85 19.69 41.60
C LEU A 7 -5.49 19.40 40.23
N GLU A 8 -5.19 20.25 39.26
CA GLU A 8 -5.53 20.03 37.86
C GLU A 8 -4.23 19.96 37.05
N VAL A 9 -4.14 18.95 36.18
CA VAL A 9 -3.04 18.77 35.25
C VAL A 9 -3.63 18.70 33.85
N SER A 10 -3.15 19.56 32.96
CA SER A 10 -3.50 19.56 31.54
C SER A 10 -2.24 19.45 30.69
N ASP A 11 -2.37 18.82 29.54
CA ASP A 11 -1.32 18.67 28.55
C ASP A 11 -1.89 18.84 27.14
N THR A 12 -1.08 19.33 26.20
CA THR A 12 -1.42 19.46 24.78
C THR A 12 -0.44 18.62 23.97
N VAL A 13 -0.93 17.53 23.40
CA VAL A 13 -0.13 16.65 22.55
C VAL A 13 -0.31 17.05 21.10
N VAL A 14 0.77 17.51 20.46
CA VAL A 14 0.85 17.66 19.00
C VAL A 14 1.47 16.39 18.43
N ALA A 15 0.63 15.43 18.08
CA ALA A 15 1.07 14.20 17.42
C ALA A 15 0.87 14.31 15.89
N PRO A 16 1.87 13.92 15.07
CA PRO A 16 1.69 13.88 13.63
C PRO A 16 0.63 12.83 13.28
N VAL A 17 -0.33 13.23 12.45
CA VAL A 17 -1.36 12.32 11.92
C VAL A 17 -0.80 11.68 10.66
N ILE A 18 -0.77 10.36 10.64
CA ILE A 18 -0.46 9.55 9.47
C ILE A 18 -1.77 9.14 8.82
N GLU A 19 -1.99 9.55 7.57
CA GLU A 19 -3.25 9.27 6.85
C GLU A 19 -3.01 8.47 5.59
N MET A 20 -3.97 7.60 5.24
CA MET A 20 -3.94 6.80 4.03
C MET A 20 -5.37 6.55 3.54
N ILE A 21 -5.59 6.83 2.27
CA ILE A 21 -6.80 6.45 1.55
C ILE A 21 -6.53 5.11 0.83
N ASP A 22 -7.37 4.10 1.07
CA ASP A 22 -7.40 2.84 0.31
C ASP A 22 -8.79 2.66 -0.31
N ALA A 23 -8.90 3.00 -1.60
CA ALA A 23 -10.15 2.97 -2.35
C ALA A 23 -10.15 1.84 -3.40
N LYS A 24 -11.27 1.12 -3.51
CA LYS A 24 -11.41 0.00 -4.43
C LYS A 24 -12.72 0.09 -5.20
N LEU A 25 -12.65 0.15 -6.52
CA LEU A 25 -13.80 -0.04 -7.40
C LEU A 25 -13.93 -1.52 -7.76
N LYS A 26 -15.09 -2.10 -7.47
CA LYS A 26 -15.40 -3.49 -7.84
C LYS A 26 -16.60 -3.52 -8.77
N GLN A 27 -16.50 -4.30 -9.84
CA GLN A 27 -17.60 -4.60 -10.74
C GLN A 27 -18.29 -5.90 -10.27
N PRO A 28 -19.54 -5.85 -9.77
CA PRO A 28 -20.20 -7.01 -9.18
C PRO A 28 -20.47 -8.16 -10.17
N SER A 29 -20.63 -7.85 -11.45
CA SER A 29 -20.92 -8.82 -12.52
C SER A 29 -19.74 -9.75 -12.84
N LEU A 30 -18.51 -9.38 -12.47
CA LEU A 30 -17.32 -10.23 -12.67
C LEU A 30 -17.13 -11.19 -11.49
N THR A 31 -16.24 -12.17 -11.61
CA THR A 31 -15.98 -13.16 -10.55
C THR A 31 -14.58 -13.04 -9.95
N GLY A 32 -14.45 -13.40 -8.67
CA GLY A 32 -13.16 -13.49 -7.96
C GLY A 32 -12.27 -12.24 -8.11
N LYS A 33 -10.99 -12.46 -8.47
CA LYS A 33 -9.99 -11.39 -8.66
C LYS A 33 -10.32 -10.43 -9.81
N LYS A 34 -11.19 -10.82 -10.76
CA LYS A 34 -11.60 -9.96 -11.89
C LYS A 34 -12.55 -8.85 -11.45
N LYS A 35 -13.25 -9.00 -10.31
CA LYS A 35 -14.16 -7.99 -9.74
C LYS A 35 -13.48 -6.65 -9.50
N LEU A 36 -12.28 -6.67 -8.93
CA LEU A 36 -11.54 -5.43 -8.65
C LEU A 36 -11.10 -4.81 -9.98
N ARG A 37 -11.63 -3.63 -10.31
CA ARG A 37 -11.31 -2.86 -11.52
C ARG A 37 -10.26 -1.80 -11.24
N LEU A 38 -10.47 -1.03 -10.17
CA LEU A 38 -9.55 0.01 -9.71
C LEU A 38 -9.16 -0.23 -8.25
N HIS A 39 -7.88 -0.06 -7.93
CA HIS A 39 -7.39 0.05 -6.55
C HIS A 39 -6.46 1.25 -6.43
N LEU A 40 -6.93 2.29 -5.73
CA LEU A 40 -6.15 3.48 -5.42
C LEU A 40 -5.68 3.41 -3.96
N LYS A 41 -4.39 3.69 -3.76
CA LYS A 41 -3.83 4.02 -2.46
C LYS A 41 -3.15 5.38 -2.54
N SER A 42 -3.40 6.26 -1.60
CA SER A 42 -2.72 7.55 -1.52
C SER A 42 -2.58 8.00 -0.07
N GLY A 43 -1.36 8.36 0.34
CA GLY A 43 -1.06 8.87 1.69
C GLY A 43 0.25 8.33 2.24
N GLN A 44 0.41 8.38 3.56
CA GLN A 44 1.62 7.95 4.26
C GLN A 44 1.59 6.47 4.65
N GLU A 45 2.69 5.76 4.38
CA GLU A 45 2.89 4.35 4.75
C GLU A 45 4.28 4.17 5.37
N LEU A 46 4.40 3.31 6.38
CA LEU A 46 5.70 2.95 6.94
C LEU A 46 6.47 2.08 5.93
N SER A 47 7.58 2.59 5.41
CA SER A 47 8.47 1.81 4.55
C SER A 47 9.32 0.88 5.41
N VAL A 48 9.01 -0.42 5.38
CA VAL A 48 9.78 -1.45 6.12
C VAL A 48 11.26 -1.43 5.73
N ARG A 49 11.58 -1.22 4.45
CA ARG A 49 12.96 -1.19 3.95
C ARG A 49 13.75 0.03 4.45
N LEU A 50 13.10 1.19 4.57
CA LEU A 50 13.77 2.44 4.95
C LEU A 50 13.62 2.77 6.44
N GLY A 51 12.77 2.06 7.18
CA GLY A 51 12.51 2.31 8.59
C GLY A 51 11.82 3.65 8.88
N ARG A 52 11.20 4.28 7.88
CA ARG A 52 10.57 5.61 7.99
C ARG A 52 9.30 5.72 7.16
N TYR A 53 8.43 6.67 7.52
CA TYR A 53 7.22 6.97 6.74
C TYR A 53 7.59 7.58 5.39
N VAL A 54 6.85 7.16 4.36
CA VAL A 54 6.94 7.68 3.00
C VAL A 54 5.56 8.06 2.51
N ASN A 55 5.48 9.04 1.60
CA ASN A 55 4.27 9.28 0.84
C ASN A 55 4.21 8.25 -0.29
N LYS A 56 3.05 7.63 -0.47
CA LYS A 56 2.83 6.60 -1.47
C LYS A 56 1.55 6.88 -2.23
N GLU A 57 1.68 6.90 -3.55
CA GLU A 57 0.58 6.88 -4.48
C GLU A 57 0.66 5.60 -5.30
N ARG A 58 -0.43 4.84 -5.35
CA ARG A 58 -0.51 3.64 -6.16
C ARG A 58 -1.87 3.54 -6.82
N VAL A 59 -1.86 3.31 -8.13
CA VAL A 59 -3.06 3.09 -8.93
C VAL A 59 -2.92 1.76 -9.66
N LEU A 60 -3.84 0.84 -9.38
CA LEU A 60 -4.02 -0.39 -10.15
C LEU A 60 -5.30 -0.24 -10.97
N ASP A 61 -5.18 0.10 -12.25
CA ASP A 61 -6.32 0.31 -13.13
C ASP A 61 -6.37 -0.78 -14.20
N LYS A 62 -7.28 -1.75 -14.01
CA LYS A 62 -7.46 -2.85 -14.95
C LYS A 62 -8.31 -2.49 -16.17
N ASP A 63 -9.03 -1.37 -16.13
CA ASP A 63 -9.81 -0.92 -17.27
C ASP A 63 -8.89 -0.26 -18.31
N ASN A 64 -7.82 0.41 -17.85
CA ASN A 64 -6.82 1.06 -18.69
C ASN A 64 -5.47 0.32 -18.77
N ASP A 65 -5.41 -0.94 -18.32
CA ASP A 65 -4.19 -1.76 -18.26
C ASP A 65 -2.98 -1.03 -17.65
N ARG A 66 -3.15 -0.27 -16.56
CA ARG A 66 -2.10 0.60 -16.00
C ARG A 66 -1.77 0.28 -14.56
N TYR A 67 -0.49 0.17 -14.28
CA TYR A 67 0.09 0.17 -12.94
C TYR A 67 0.90 1.46 -12.75
N LEU A 68 0.52 2.27 -11.77
CA LEU A 68 1.33 3.40 -11.29
C LEU A 68 1.70 3.16 -9.83
N GLU A 69 2.96 3.35 -9.48
CA GLU A 69 3.42 3.50 -8.11
C GLU A 69 4.48 4.60 -8.02
N ILE A 70 4.21 5.60 -7.18
CA ILE A 70 5.13 6.67 -6.83
C ILE A 70 5.33 6.63 -5.33
N VAL A 71 6.58 6.63 -4.89
CA VAL A 71 6.96 6.73 -3.48
C VAL A 71 7.88 7.93 -3.33
N THR A 72 7.51 8.87 -2.46
CA THR A 72 8.29 10.08 -2.20
C THR A 72 8.65 10.22 -0.73
N ASP A 73 9.80 10.85 -0.47
CA ASP A 73 10.19 11.28 0.88
C ASP A 73 9.28 12.46 1.30
N PRO A 74 8.56 12.36 2.43
CA PRO A 74 7.60 13.37 2.83
C PRO A 74 8.27 14.66 3.34
N LEU A 75 9.56 14.62 3.68
CA LEU A 75 10.30 15.78 4.16
C LEU A 75 10.97 16.54 3.01
N THR A 76 11.55 15.82 2.05
CA THR A 76 12.32 16.42 0.95
C THR A 76 11.54 16.53 -0.35
N GLY A 77 10.46 15.77 -0.52
CA GLY A 77 9.74 15.63 -1.78
C GLY A 77 10.45 14.77 -2.84
N GLU A 78 11.61 14.18 -2.50
CA GLU A 78 12.39 13.36 -3.42
C GLU A 78 11.62 12.10 -3.82
N VAL A 79 11.63 11.78 -5.11
CA VAL A 79 11.03 10.54 -5.64
C VAL A 79 11.98 9.36 -5.38
N LEU A 80 11.63 8.54 -4.40
CA LEU A 80 12.38 7.34 -4.00
C LEU A 80 12.10 6.14 -4.91
N ARG A 81 10.92 6.10 -5.52
CA ARG A 81 10.52 5.09 -6.51
C ARG A 81 9.48 5.67 -7.45
N HIS A 82 9.63 5.39 -8.73
CA HIS A 82 8.63 5.67 -9.76
C HIS A 82 8.50 4.44 -10.68
N CYS A 83 7.29 3.96 -10.88
CA CYS A 83 6.97 2.86 -11.77
C CYS A 83 5.62 3.16 -12.42
N ASP A 84 5.62 3.34 -13.74
CA ASP A 84 4.41 3.52 -14.55
C ASP A 84 4.54 2.58 -15.74
N GLU A 85 3.82 1.47 -15.70
CA GLU A 85 3.92 0.41 -16.71
C GLU A 85 2.58 -0.30 -16.91
N PRO A 86 2.39 -0.97 -18.06
CA PRO A 86 1.17 -1.74 -18.28
C PRO A 86 1.00 -2.85 -17.23
N LEU A 87 -0.24 -3.09 -16.76
CA LEU A 87 -0.53 -4.18 -15.81
C LEU A 87 -0.26 -5.56 -16.41
N SER A 88 -0.49 -5.71 -17.70
CA SER A 88 -0.15 -6.88 -18.50
C SER A 88 1.35 -7.22 -18.43
N GLU A 89 2.22 -6.22 -18.29
CA GLU A 89 3.67 -6.35 -18.18
C GLU A 89 4.17 -6.37 -16.71
N HIS A 90 3.36 -5.86 -15.76
CA HIS A 90 3.65 -5.85 -14.33
C HIS A 90 3.47 -7.23 -13.64
N GLN A 91 4.11 -8.28 -14.19
CA GLN A 91 4.02 -9.67 -13.71
C GLN A 91 5.33 -10.15 -13.07
N GLY A 92 5.28 -11.25 -12.30
CA GLY A 92 6.48 -11.90 -11.73
C GLY A 92 7.17 -11.13 -10.59
N ARG A 93 6.54 -10.06 -10.10
CA ARG A 93 7.07 -9.15 -9.06
C ARG A 93 6.19 -9.22 -7.82
N GLY A 94 6.79 -9.07 -6.63
CA GLY A 94 6.04 -8.99 -5.36
C GLY A 94 4.98 -10.09 -5.19
N SER A 95 3.73 -9.69 -4.95
CA SER A 95 2.56 -10.58 -4.81
C SER A 95 2.04 -11.13 -6.14
N ALA A 96 2.55 -10.65 -7.28
CA ALA A 96 2.28 -11.18 -8.62
C ALA A 96 3.28 -12.28 -9.04
N LYS A 97 4.14 -12.75 -8.12
CA LYS A 97 4.95 -13.95 -8.35
C LYS A 97 4.05 -15.18 -8.46
N PHE A 98 4.25 -15.99 -9.50
CA PHE A 98 3.60 -17.29 -9.60
C PHE A 98 4.10 -18.21 -8.48
N LYS A 99 3.22 -19.05 -7.92
CA LYS A 99 3.64 -20.18 -7.08
C LYS A 99 4.43 -21.14 -7.97
N ALA A 100 5.60 -21.59 -7.51
CA ALA A 100 6.36 -22.62 -8.21
C ALA A 100 5.46 -23.84 -8.46
N VAL A 101 5.40 -24.29 -9.71
CA VAL A 101 4.76 -25.56 -10.06
C VAL A 101 5.63 -26.65 -9.45
N ALA A 102 5.06 -27.51 -8.61
CA ALA A 102 5.78 -28.65 -8.04
C ALA A 102 6.35 -29.51 -9.18
N PRO A 103 7.57 -30.06 -9.07
CA PRO A 103 8.14 -30.89 -10.12
C PRO A 103 7.19 -32.05 -10.43
N GLN A 104 6.87 -32.23 -11.71
CA GLN A 104 6.16 -33.41 -12.18
C GLN A 104 7.12 -34.60 -12.00
N ASN A 105 6.74 -35.55 -11.15
CA ASN A 105 7.43 -36.83 -11.08
C ASN A 105 7.27 -37.50 -12.44
N VAL A 106 8.34 -37.50 -13.24
CA VAL A 106 8.48 -38.38 -14.39
C VAL A 106 8.54 -39.80 -13.82
N SER A 107 7.52 -40.60 -14.12
CA SER A 107 7.58 -42.04 -13.92
C SER A 107 8.48 -42.61 -15.01
N ASP A 108 9.67 -43.06 -14.62
CA ASP A 108 10.51 -43.90 -15.47
C ASP A 108 9.77 -45.23 -15.72
N GLU A 109 9.65 -45.60 -17.00
CA GLU A 109 9.18 -46.92 -17.47
C GLU A 109 10.15 -48.04 -17.08
#